data_AF-A0A4V1UHJ0-F1
#
_entry.id   AF-A0A4V1UHJ0-F1
#
_cell.length_a   1.000
_cell.length_b   1.000
_cell.length_c   1.000
_cell.angle_alpha   90.00
_cell.angle_beta   90.00
_cell.angle_gamma   90.00
#
_symmetry.space_group_name_H-M   'P 1'
#
loop_
_entity.id
_entity.type
_entity.pdbx_description
1 polymer ?
#
loop_
_entity_poly.entity_id
_entity_poly.type
_entity_poly.pdbx_seq_one_letter_code
_entity_poly.pdbx_strand_id
1 'polypeptide(L)'
;MTPKTPKTTSAASLPESGFSYHRDFFEDLVDSALAHAKKIGATDAAAEASEGCGLSVSVRKGELENVERNRDKSLGVTVYVGNRRGNASTSDFSEAAIAQTVQAAYDIARFTAEDPVAGLPDAKDIAPASEQPDL
;
A
#
# COMPACT_ATOMS: atom_id res chain seq x y z
N MET A 1 14.23 -31.83 -11.29
CA MET A 1 13.21 -31.24 -12.18
C MET A 1 11.89 -31.29 -11.43
N THR A 2 11.73 -30.38 -10.48
CA THR A 2 10.53 -30.30 -9.62
C THR A 2 9.41 -29.61 -10.39
N PRO A 3 8.18 -30.14 -10.37
CA PRO A 3 7.07 -29.54 -11.10
C PRO A 3 6.72 -28.19 -10.46
N LYS A 4 6.74 -27.15 -11.29
CA LYS A 4 6.32 -25.79 -10.98
C LYS A 4 4.81 -25.82 -10.75
N THR A 5 4.39 -25.57 -9.50
CA THR A 5 2.97 -25.42 -9.15
C THR A 5 2.34 -24.33 -10.03
N PRO A 6 1.24 -24.61 -10.74
CA PRO A 6 0.62 -23.64 -11.62
C PRO A 6 -0.05 -22.54 -10.78
N LYS A 7 0.21 -21.28 -11.14
CA LYS A 7 -0.55 -20.12 -10.63
C LYS A 7 -2.03 -20.35 -10.96
N THR A 8 -2.87 -20.51 -9.94
CA THR A 8 -4.32 -20.56 -10.08
C THR A 8 -4.77 -19.27 -10.76
N THR A 9 -5.13 -19.38 -12.03
CA THR A 9 -5.73 -18.30 -12.81
C THR A 9 -7.17 -18.18 -12.33
N SER A 10 -7.43 -17.26 -11.40
CA SER A 10 -8.81 -16.91 -11.00
C SER A 10 -9.35 -15.83 -11.94
N ALA A 11 -10.65 -15.89 -12.19
CA ALA A 11 -11.41 -15.18 -13.21
C ALA A 11 -11.11 -13.67 -13.36
N ALA A 12 -11.23 -13.20 -14.61
CA ALA A 12 -11.04 -11.84 -15.08
C ALA A 12 -11.62 -10.73 -14.16
N SER A 13 -10.73 -10.07 -13.41
CA SER A 13 -10.40 -8.64 -13.48
C SER A 13 -11.53 -7.63 -13.68
N LEU A 14 -12.54 -7.60 -12.80
CA LEU A 14 -13.47 -6.47 -12.72
C LEU A 14 -13.41 -5.87 -11.31
N PRO A 15 -13.29 -4.55 -11.17
CA PRO A 15 -13.33 -3.92 -9.86
C PRO A 15 -14.67 -4.25 -9.17
N GLU A 16 -14.62 -4.44 -7.86
CA GLU A 16 -15.82 -4.60 -7.05
C GLU A 16 -16.72 -3.37 -7.17
N SER A 17 -18.01 -3.54 -6.88
CA SER A 17 -18.99 -2.46 -7.03
C SER A 17 -18.61 -1.22 -6.21
N GLY A 18 -18.36 -0.10 -6.90
CA GLY A 18 -17.97 1.18 -6.29
C GLY A 18 -16.48 1.51 -6.41
N PHE A 19 -15.63 0.53 -6.71
CA PHE A 19 -14.18 0.68 -6.85
C PHE A 19 -13.74 0.92 -8.30
N SER A 20 -12.59 1.56 -8.49
CA SER A 20 -12.04 1.87 -9.82
C SER A 20 -11.08 0.79 -10.28
N TYR A 21 -10.40 0.17 -9.31
CA TYR A 21 -9.28 -0.72 -9.54
C TYR A 21 -9.58 -2.11 -9.01
N HIS A 22 -8.99 -3.11 -9.65
CA HIS A 22 -9.01 -4.50 -9.17
C HIS A 22 -7.90 -4.71 -8.15
N ARG A 23 -8.00 -5.75 -7.32
CA ARG A 23 -6.99 -6.11 -6.33
C ARG A 23 -5.58 -6.23 -6.95
N ASP A 24 -5.46 -6.92 -8.09
CA ASP A 24 -4.18 -7.14 -8.76
C ASP A 24 -3.44 -5.83 -9.11
N PHE A 25 -4.20 -4.77 -9.42
CA PHE A 25 -3.60 -3.46 -9.70
C PHE A 25 -2.91 -2.89 -8.46
N PHE A 26 -3.48 -3.07 -7.26
CA PHE A 26 -2.84 -2.65 -6.02
C PHE A 26 -1.64 -3.54 -5.67
N GLU A 27 -1.71 -4.84 -5.96
CA GLU A 27 -0.57 -5.76 -5.80
C GLU A 27 0.62 -5.30 -6.67
N ASP A 28 0.37 -4.96 -7.93
CA ASP A 28 1.39 -4.43 -8.85
C ASP A 28 1.97 -3.09 -8.37
N LEU A 29 1.14 -2.20 -7.82
CA LEU A 29 1.61 -0.91 -7.25
C LEU A 29 2.55 -1.12 -6.07
N VAL A 30 2.17 -2.00 -5.14
CA VAL A 30 2.96 -2.35 -3.96
C VAL A 30 4.28 -3.00 -4.39
N ASP A 31 4.22 -3.96 -5.31
CA ASP A 31 5.41 -4.63 -5.85
C ASP A 31 6.37 -3.65 -6.53
N SER A 32 5.84 -2.71 -7.32
CA SER A 32 6.63 -1.67 -7.98
C SER A 32 7.32 -0.75 -6.97
N ALA A 33 6.61 -0.31 -5.93
CA ALA A 33 7.16 0.54 -4.88
C ALA A 33 8.27 -0.18 -4.09
N LEU A 34 8.04 -1.43 -3.68
CA LEU A 34 9.01 -2.25 -2.95
C LEU A 34 10.23 -2.57 -3.80
N ALA A 35 10.04 -2.91 -5.08
CA ALA A 35 11.14 -3.14 -6.02
C ALA A 35 12.00 -1.89 -6.21
N HIS A 36 11.38 -0.71 -6.29
CA HIS A 36 12.09 0.56 -6.36
C HIS A 36 12.89 0.82 -5.07
N ALA A 37 12.27 0.66 -3.89
CA ALA A 37 12.92 0.89 -2.60
C ALA A 37 14.18 0.02 -2.46
N LYS A 38 14.07 -1.26 -2.83
CA LYS A 38 15.20 -2.20 -2.85
C LYS A 38 16.29 -1.75 -3.84
N LYS A 39 15.90 -1.27 -5.02
CA LYS A 39 16.85 -0.80 -6.06
C LYS A 39 17.67 0.40 -5.60
N ILE A 40 17.08 1.32 -4.84
CA ILE A 40 17.77 2.54 -4.35
C ILE A 40 18.53 2.32 -3.03
N GLY A 41 18.51 1.09 -2.50
CA GLY A 41 19.35 0.69 -1.37
C GLY A 41 18.67 0.78 0.00
N ALA A 42 17.34 0.70 0.06
CA ALA A 42 16.64 0.42 1.31
C ALA A 42 17.09 -0.93 1.89
N THR A 43 17.27 -0.99 3.21
CA THR A 43 17.51 -2.26 3.92
C THR A 43 16.23 -3.07 3.98
N ASP A 44 15.13 -2.41 4.38
CA ASP A 44 13.78 -2.96 4.42
C ASP A 44 12.76 -1.93 3.94
N ALA A 45 11.58 -2.38 3.55
CA ALA A 45 10.49 -1.50 3.15
C ALA A 45 9.13 -2.15 3.40
N ALA A 46 8.13 -1.31 3.65
CA ALA A 46 6.72 -1.67 3.68
C ALA A 46 5.95 -0.72 2.77
N ALA A 47 4.96 -1.24 2.06
CA ALA A 47 4.06 -0.43 1.25
C ALA A 47 2.61 -0.89 1.45
N GLU A 48 1.71 0.08 1.48
CA GLU A 48 0.27 -0.14 1.56
C GLU A 48 -0.41 0.66 0.44
N ALA A 49 -1.38 0.05 -0.23
CA ALA A 49 -2.20 0.74 -1.20
C ALA A 49 -3.67 0.54 -0.85
N SER A 50 -4.47 1.59 -0.96
CA SER A 50 -5.89 1.55 -0.64
C SER A 50 -6.73 2.38 -1.61
N GLU A 51 -7.98 1.96 -1.79
CA GLU A 51 -9.06 2.76 -2.37
C GLU A 51 -10.24 2.69 -1.41
N GLY A 52 -10.87 3.83 -1.15
CA GLY A 52 -12.10 3.94 -0.38
C GLY A 52 -13.18 4.59 -1.24
N CYS A 53 -14.40 4.07 -1.18
CA CYS A 53 -15.54 4.73 -1.81
C CYS A 53 -16.72 4.76 -0.82
N GLY A 54 -17.46 5.88 -0.80
CA GLY A 54 -18.56 6.07 0.15
C GLY A 54 -19.58 7.09 -0.31
N LEU A 55 -20.75 7.05 0.32
CA LEU A 55 -21.81 8.05 0.18
C LEU A 55 -22.21 8.53 1.57
N SER A 56 -22.06 9.83 1.82
CA SER A 56 -22.47 10.49 3.06
C SER A 56 -23.72 11.32 2.79
N VAL A 57 -24.76 11.12 3.61
CA VAL A 57 -26.02 11.86 3.51
C VAL A 57 -26.33 12.46 4.87
N SER A 58 -26.55 13.78 4.93
CA SER A 58 -26.96 14.47 6.16
C SER A 58 -28.32 15.15 5.99
N VAL A 59 -29.10 15.15 7.07
CA VAL A 59 -30.40 15.81 7.16
C VAL A 59 -30.43 16.74 8.36
N ARG A 60 -31.14 17.85 8.25
CA ARG A 60 -31.34 18.79 9.35
C ARG A 60 -32.77 19.30 9.36
N LYS A 61 -33.43 19.18 10.52
CA LYS A 61 -34.85 19.52 10.71
C LYS A 61 -35.79 18.81 9.71
N GLY A 62 -35.47 17.58 9.34
CA GLY A 62 -36.27 16.78 8.40
C GLY A 62 -35.99 17.07 6.93
N GLU A 63 -35.16 18.07 6.62
CA GLU A 63 -34.78 18.43 5.26
C GLU A 63 -33.40 17.88 4.92
N LEU A 64 -33.22 17.46 3.67
CA LEU A 64 -31.93 17.04 3.14
C LEU A 64 -30.95 18.22 3.16
N GLU A 65 -29.78 18.02 3.76
CA GLU A 65 -28.76 19.06 3.89
C GLU A 65 -27.56 18.80 2.97
N ASN A 66 -26.99 17.59 3.02
CA ASN A 66 -25.83 17.23 2.20
C ASN A 66 -25.98 15.83 1.59
N VAL A 67 -25.45 15.67 0.37
CA VAL A 67 -25.21 14.38 -0.28
C VAL A 67 -23.83 14.45 -0.90
N GLU A 68 -22.89 13.71 -0.35
CA GLU A 68 -21.49 13.69 -0.77
C GLU A 68 -21.08 12.28 -1.16
N ARG A 69 -20.40 12.16 -2.30
CA ARG A 69 -19.79 10.90 -2.73
C ARG A 69 -18.27 11.02 -2.64
N ASN A 70 -17.68 10.18 -1.80
CA ASN A 70 -16.25 10.17 -1.52
C ASN A 70 -15.60 9.05 -2.32
N ARG A 71 -14.44 9.34 -2.90
CA ARG A 71 -13.60 8.35 -3.57
C ARG A 71 -12.13 8.71 -3.35
N ASP A 72 -11.51 8.00 -2.43
CA ASP A 72 -10.16 8.24 -1.99
C ASP A 72 -9.26 7.11 -2.44
N LYS A 73 -8.00 7.42 -2.72
CA LYS A 73 -6.98 6.41 -3.03
C LYS A 73 -5.62 6.88 -2.53
N SER A 74 -4.81 5.94 -2.05
CA SER A 74 -3.49 6.24 -1.52
C SER A 74 -2.53 5.07 -1.73
N LEU A 75 -1.25 5.41 -1.88
CA LEU A 75 -0.11 4.52 -1.73
C LEU A 75 0.78 5.13 -0.65
N GLY A 76 1.01 4.40 0.43
CA GLY A 76 1.96 4.72 1.47
C GLY A 76 3.20 3.83 1.34
N VAL A 77 4.39 4.42 1.52
CA VAL A 77 5.65 3.67 1.55
C VAL A 77 6.45 4.08 2.77
N THR A 78 6.87 3.09 3.54
CA THR A 78 7.84 3.23 4.63
C THR A 78 9.14 2.54 4.23
N VAL A 79 10.25 3.27 4.32
CA VAL A 79 11.58 2.79 3.98
C VAL A 79 12.47 2.80 5.20
N TYR A 80 13.29 1.76 5.33
CA TYR A 80 14.29 1.61 6.36
C TYR A 80 15.70 1.62 5.74
N VAL A 81 16.62 2.36 6.35
CA VAL A 81 18.05 2.36 6.03
C VAL A 81 18.80 2.04 7.32
N GLY A 82 19.12 0.75 7.51
CA GLY A 82 19.42 0.21 8.83
C GLY A 82 18.28 0.49 9.80
N ASN A 83 18.60 1.12 10.94
CA ASN A 83 17.64 1.47 11.99
C ASN A 83 17.05 2.89 11.82
N ARG A 84 17.11 3.47 10.62
CA ARG A 84 16.52 4.79 10.32
C ARG A 84 15.31 4.62 9.44
N ARG A 85 14.21 5.29 9.80
CA ARG A 85 12.93 5.16 9.10
C ARG A 85 12.55 6.47 8.42
N GLY A 86 11.96 6.36 7.23
CA GLY A 86 11.28 7.45 6.55
C GLY A 86 9.98 6.95 5.92
N ASN A 87 8.99 7.83 5.81
CA ASN A 87 7.71 7.53 5.19
C ASN A 87 7.31 8.61 4.19
N ALA A 88 6.52 8.22 3.21
CA ALA A 88 5.89 9.13 2.26
C ALA A 88 4.62 8.47 1.70
N SER A 89 3.70 9.28 1.20
CA SER A 89 2.49 8.78 0.55
C SER A 89 2.10 9.64 -0.66
N THR A 90 1.29 9.06 -1.54
CA THR A 90 0.76 9.72 -2.74
C THR A 90 -0.63 9.18 -3.08
N SER A 91 -1.45 9.98 -3.74
CA SER A 91 -2.70 9.55 -4.39
C SER A 91 -2.55 9.42 -5.91
N ASP A 92 -1.41 9.81 -6.48
CA ASP A 92 -1.05 9.57 -7.88
C ASP A 92 -0.36 8.21 -8.03
N PHE A 93 -0.93 7.37 -8.89
CA PHE A 93 -0.47 6.01 -9.18
C PHE A 93 0.34 5.91 -10.47
N SER A 94 0.76 7.05 -11.03
CA SER A 94 1.74 7.07 -12.13
C SER A 94 3.09 6.50 -11.64
N GLU A 95 3.79 5.75 -12.50
CA GLU A 95 5.11 5.19 -12.17
C GLU A 95 6.09 6.26 -11.68
N ALA A 96 6.02 7.46 -12.26
CA ALA A 96 6.83 8.60 -11.87
C ALA A 96 6.52 9.07 -10.44
N ALA A 97 5.24 9.18 -10.07
CA ALA A 97 4.85 9.55 -8.70
C ALA A 97 5.28 8.50 -7.69
N ILE A 98 5.09 7.21 -8.00
CA ILE A 98 5.53 6.10 -7.13
C ILE A 98 7.04 6.17 -6.88
N ALA A 99 7.83 6.32 -7.95
CA ALA A 99 9.28 6.48 -7.85
C ALA A 99 9.68 7.67 -6.97
N GLN A 100 9.02 8.81 -7.15
CA GLN A 100 9.27 10.02 -6.36
C GLN A 100 8.90 9.84 -4.88
N THR A 101 7.77 9.19 -4.59
CA THR A 101 7.33 8.89 -3.22
C THR A 101 8.32 7.97 -2.52
N VAL A 102 8.77 6.91 -3.19
CA VAL A 102 9.78 5.99 -2.66
C VAL A 102 11.11 6.72 -2.40
N GLN A 103 11.54 7.57 -3.35
CA GLN A 103 12.75 8.38 -3.18
C GLN A 103 12.63 9.34 -1.99
N ALA A 104 11.48 10.01 -1.84
CA ALA A 104 11.23 10.91 -0.72
C ALA A 104 11.29 10.18 0.63
N ALA A 105 10.66 8.99 0.74
CA ALA A 105 10.73 8.16 1.95
C ALA A 105 12.18 7.75 2.27
N TYR A 106 12.96 7.37 1.25
CA TYR A 106 14.36 7.00 1.39
C TYR A 106 15.25 8.19 1.82
N ASP A 107 15.04 9.36 1.23
CA ASP A 107 15.76 10.58 1.59
C ASP A 107 15.48 10.97 3.04
N ILE A 108 14.21 10.90 3.48
CA ILE A 108 13.85 11.10 4.89
C ILE A 108 14.60 10.10 5.78
N ALA A 109 14.57 8.81 5.44
CA ALA A 109 15.24 7.76 6.22
C ALA A 109 16.74 8.00 6.38
N ARG A 110 17.41 8.60 5.39
CA ARG A 110 18.85 8.90 5.48
C ARG A 110 19.19 10.04 6.44
N PHE A 111 18.24 10.93 6.71
CA PHE A 111 18.45 12.10 7.58
C PHE A 111 17.81 11.96 8.96
N THR A 112 16.94 10.96 9.17
CA THR A 112 16.38 10.67 10.50
C THR A 112 17.41 10.01 11.42
N ALA A 113 17.20 10.13 12.72
CA ALA A 113 18.04 9.48 13.73
C ALA A 113 17.85 7.96 13.70
N GLU A 114 18.85 7.24 14.18
CA GLU A 114 18.74 5.79 14.40
C GLU A 114 17.80 5.50 15.57
N ASP A 115 16.93 4.53 15.37
CA ASP A 115 16.00 3.99 16.35
C ASP A 115 16.19 2.46 16.42
N PRO A 116 16.79 1.92 17.50
CA PRO A 116 17.08 0.49 17.63
C PRO A 116 15.88 -0.45 17.52
N VAL A 117 14.66 0.07 17.69
CA VAL A 117 13.42 -0.72 17.58
C VAL A 117 12.68 -0.49 16.27
N ALA A 118 13.23 0.31 15.35
CA ALA A 118 12.65 0.51 14.03
C ALA A 118 13.05 -0.64 13.09
N GLY A 119 12.06 -1.38 12.60
CA GLY A 119 12.25 -2.43 11.62
C GLY A 119 10.93 -3.12 11.26
N LEU A 120 11.00 -4.07 10.32
CA LEU A 120 9.91 -4.99 10.06
C LEU A 120 9.78 -6.02 11.20
N PRO A 121 8.59 -6.60 11.44
CA PRO A 121 8.44 -7.72 12.36
C PRO A 121 9.35 -8.89 11.96
N ASP A 122 9.83 -9.65 12.94
CA ASP A 122 10.53 -10.91 12.67
C ASP A 122 9.59 -11.86 11.91
N ALA A 123 10.14 -12.64 10.97
CA ALA A 123 9.34 -13.57 10.17
C ALA A 123 8.54 -14.60 11.02
N LYS A 124 9.01 -14.90 12.23
CA LYS A 124 8.33 -15.79 13.18
C LYS A 124 7.09 -15.17 13.84
N ASP A 125 7.01 -13.84 13.83
CA ASP A 125 5.91 -13.07 14.43
C ASP A 125 4.82 -12.73 13.38
N ILE A 126 5.06 -13.07 12.10
CA ILE A 126 4.10 -12.90 11.02
C ILE A 126 3.13 -14.09 11.01
N ALA A 127 1.84 -13.82 11.10
CA ALA A 127 0.80 -14.84 11.00
C ALA A 127 0.88 -15.56 9.64
N PRO A 128 0.87 -16.91 9.62
CA PRO A 128 0.88 -17.66 8.37
C PRO A 128 -0.43 -17.44 7.60
N ALA A 129 -0.37 -17.59 6.27
CA ALA A 129 -1.55 -17.41 5.42
C ALA A 129 -2.75 -18.29 5.81
N SER A 130 -2.51 -19.46 6.43
CA SER A 130 -3.56 -20.35 6.93
C SER A 130 -4.32 -19.84 8.17
N GLU A 131 -3.76 -18.85 8.87
CA GLU A 131 -4.33 -18.27 10.10
C GLU A 131 -4.84 -16.83 9.87
N GLN A 132 -4.71 -16.31 8.64
CA GLN A 132 -5.29 -15.02 8.30
C GLN A 132 -6.82 -15.14 8.30
N PRO A 133 -7.54 -14.30 9.08
CA PRO A 133 -9.00 -14.31 9.03
C PRO A 133 -9.46 -13.87 7.63
N ASP A 134 -10.46 -14.58 7.09
CA ASP A 134 -11.18 -14.12 5.91
C ASP A 134 -11.87 -12.80 6.25
N LEU A 135 -11.35 -11.68 5.73
CA LEU A 135 -11.93 -10.35 5.83
C LEU A 135 -12.62 -9.98 4.51
#